data_AF-A0A109LA35-F1
#
_entry.id   AF-A0A109LA35-F1
#
_cell.length_a   1.000
_cell.length_b   1.000
_cell.length_c   1.000
_cell.angle_alpha   90.00
_cell.angle_beta   90.00
_cell.angle_gamma   90.00
#
_symmetry.space_group_name_H-M   'P 1'
#
loop_
_entity.id
_entity.type
_entity.pdbx_description
1 polymer ?
#
loop_
_entity_poly.entity_id
_entity_poly.type
_entity_poly.pdbx_seq_one_letter_code
_entity_poly.pdbx_strand_id
1 'polypeptide(L)' 'MCLCQRWHKRKIWLFTGSERAGRRAAAIQSLLATAKLNGIEPSAWLKDTLEKLPTWPNSRLDELLPLRSATE' A
#
# COMPACT_ATOMS: atom_id res chain seq x y z
N MET A 1 22.98 16.17 -11.73
CA MET A 1 22.64 17.41 -11.02
C MET A 1 21.56 17.09 -9.98
N CYS A 2 21.95 17.14 -8.70
CA CYS A 2 21.07 16.89 -7.55
C CYS A 2 20.11 18.07 -7.35
N LEU A 3 18.82 17.88 -7.62
CA LEU A 3 17.79 18.81 -7.17
C LEU A 3 17.41 18.45 -5.73
N CYS A 4 18.08 19.13 -4.81
CA CYS A 4 17.80 19.13 -3.38
C CYS A 4 16.55 19.99 -3.09
N GLN A 5 15.36 19.51 -3.47
CA GLN A 5 14.11 20.19 -3.14
C GLN A 5 13.61 19.73 -1.77
N ARG A 6 13.98 20.50 -0.75
CA ARG A 6 13.18 20.92 0.42
C ARG A 6 11.96 20.01 0.77
N TRP A 7 12.18 18.97 1.57
CA TRP A 7 11.14 18.03 2.01
C TRP A 7 10.48 18.45 3.32
N HIS A 8 9.26 19.01 3.23
CA HIS A 8 8.39 19.19 4.38
C HIS A 8 7.57 17.91 4.63
N LYS A 9 7.86 17.26 5.76
CA LYS A 9 7.10 16.21 6.48
C LYS A 9 6.15 15.30 5.66
N ARG A 10 6.70 14.20 5.13
CA ARG A 10 6.30 12.78 5.36
C ARG A 10 7.18 11.89 4.46
N LYS A 11 8.18 11.22 5.06
CA LYS A 11 9.15 10.39 4.33
C LYS A 11 8.55 9.00 4.05
N ILE A 12 8.06 8.77 2.83
CA ILE A 12 7.93 7.41 2.27
C ILE A 12 8.65 7.41 0.92
N TRP A 13 9.95 7.72 0.87
CA TRP A 13 10.58 8.03 -0.43
C TRP A 13 12.08 7.74 -0.52
N LEU A 14 12.51 6.55 -0.09
CA LEU A 14 13.87 6.07 -0.39
C LEU A 14 13.84 4.66 -0.98
N PHE A 15 13.27 4.52 -2.18
CA PHE A 15 13.61 3.39 -3.07
C PHE A 15 14.68 3.86 -4.04
N THR A 16 15.89 4.05 -3.53
CA THR A 16 17.03 4.44 -4.36
C THR A 16 17.50 3.17 -5.10
N GLY A 17 17.18 3.06 -6.39
CA GLY A 17 17.74 2.00 -7.25
C GLY A 17 16.75 1.10 -8.01
N SER A 18 15.43 1.18 -7.81
CA SER A 18 14.48 0.42 -8.65
C SER A 18 13.11 1.08 -8.73
N GLU A 19 12.75 1.58 -9.91
CA GLU A 19 11.41 2.12 -10.22
C GLU A 19 10.31 1.08 -9.91
N ARG A 20 10.56 -0.19 -10.25
CA ARG A 20 9.64 -1.30 -9.96
C ARG A 20 9.43 -1.48 -8.46
N ALA A 21 10.48 -1.36 -7.66
CA ALA A 21 10.36 -1.41 -6.20
C ALA A 21 9.62 -0.19 -5.65
N GLY A 22 9.91 1.01 -6.18
CA GLY A 22 9.22 2.25 -5.82
C GLY A 22 7.72 2.20 -6.11
N ARG A 23 7.32 1.66 -7.28
CA ARG A 23 5.91 1.52 -7.66
C ARG A 23 5.16 0.56 -6.73
N ARG A 24 5.76 -0.58 -6.39
CA ARG A 24 5.16 -1.54 -5.45
C ARG A 24 5.00 -0.94 -4.06
N ALA A 25 6.01 -0.25 -3.58
CA ALA A 25 5.96 0.37 -2.27
C ALA A 25 4.97 1.55 -2.20
N ALA A 26 4.87 2.34 -3.27
CA ALA A 26 3.85 3.38 -3.39
C ALA A 26 2.44 2.77 -3.34
N ALA A 27 2.20 1.63 -4.00
CA ALA A 27 0.93 0.92 -3.92
C ALA A 27 0.61 0.45 -2.50
N ILE A 28 1.56 -0.21 -1.82
CA ILE A 28 1.39 -0.65 -0.42
C ILE A 28 1.10 0.54 0.49
N GLN A 29 1.83 1.64 0.31
CA GLN A 29 1.66 2.84 1.13
C GLN A 29 0.27 3.48 0.94
N SER A 30 -0.22 3.53 -0.30
CA SER A 30 -1.57 3.99 -0.59
C SER A 30 -2.61 3.09 0.07
N LEU A 31 -2.43 1.77 0.05
CA LEU A 31 -3.36 0.83 0.70
C LEU A 31 -3.39 0.98 2.23
N LEU A 32 -2.22 1.17 2.86
CA LEU A 32 -2.15 1.45 4.31
C LEU A 32 -2.82 2.77 4.66
N ALA A 33 -2.69 3.79 3.81
CA ALA A 33 -3.38 5.07 3.98
C ALA A 33 -4.90 4.88 3.88
N THR A 34 -5.37 4.10 2.90
CA THR A 34 -6.80 3.75 2.74
C THR A 34 -7.33 2.96 3.93
N ALA A 35 -6.60 1.96 4.42
CA ALA A 35 -6.99 1.19 5.61
C ALA A 35 -7.19 2.10 6.82
N LYS A 36 -6.27 3.05 7.03
CA LYS A 36 -6.38 4.04 8.09
C LYS A 36 -7.60 4.96 7.91
N LEU A 37 -7.92 5.38 6.69
CA LEU A 37 -9.11 6.18 6.40
C LEU A 37 -10.41 5.43 6.67
N ASN A 38 -10.41 4.10 6.50
CA ASN A 38 -11.55 3.24 6.82
C ASN A 38 -11.61 2.82 8.30
N GLY A 39 -10.70 3.31 9.15
CA GLY A 39 -10.65 2.96 10.57
C GLY A 39 -10.19 1.52 10.83
N ILE A 40 -9.58 0.88 9.83
CA ILE A 40 -9.00 -0.46 9.94
C ILE A 40 -7.55 -0.31 10.41
N GLU A 41 -7.16 -1.09 11.42
CA GLU A 41 -5.78 -1.12 11.90
C GLU A 41 -4.84 -1.60 10.78
N PRO A 42 -3.92 -0.75 10.27
CA PRO A 42 -3.13 -1.06 9.08
C PRO A 42 -2.22 -2.28 9.25
N SER A 43 -1.71 -2.49 10.47
CA SER A 43 -0.85 -3.64 10.82
C SER A 43 -1.63 -4.95 10.82
N ALA A 44 -2.86 -4.96 11.34
CA ALA A 44 -3.74 -6.12 11.34
C ALA A 44 -4.15 -6.49 9.91
N TRP A 45 -4.59 -5.51 9.12
CA TRP A 45 -4.94 -5.73 7.72
C TRP A 45 -3.76 -6.26 6.90
N LEU A 46 -2.56 -5.70 7.08
CA LEU A 46 -1.38 -6.15 6.34
C LEU A 46 -1.01 -7.60 6.68
N LYS A 47 -1.09 -7.98 7.96
CA LYS A 47 -0.81 -9.34 8.40
C LYS A 47 -1.82 -10.32 7.80
N ASP A 48 -3.11 -10.04 7.92
CA ASP A 48 -4.19 -10.88 7.38
C ASP A 48 -4.08 -11.02 5.85
N THR A 49 -3.69 -9.94 5.16
CA THR A 49 -3.49 -9.93 3.70
C THR A 49 -2.32 -10.83 3.30
N LEU A 50 -1.18 -10.73 4.00
CA LEU A 50 0.00 -11.55 3.72
C LEU A 50 -0.21 -13.04 4.03
N GLU A 51 -1.00 -13.35 5.06
CA GLU A 51 -1.39 -14.73 5.39
C GLU A 51 -2.34 -15.34 4.36
N LYS A 52 -3.25 -14.54 3.77
CA LYS A 52 -4.20 -14.99 2.75
C LYS A 52 -3.59 -15.11 1.36
N LEU A 53 -2.60 -14.27 1.03
CA LEU A 53 -1.97 -14.18 -0.29
C LEU A 53 -1.51 -15.51 -0.91
N PRO A 54 -0.85 -16.45 -0.20
CA PRO A 54 -0.38 -17.71 -0.81
C PRO A 54 -1.52 -18.65 -1.25
N THR A 55 -2.72 -18.50 -0.68
CA THR A 55 -3.87 -19.37 -0.95
C THR A 55 -4.95 -18.66 -1.78
N TRP A 56 -4.84 -17.34 -1.97
CA TRP A 56 -5.87 -16.54 -2.63
C TRP A 56 -5.72 -16.50 -4.16
N PRO A 57 -6.80 -16.70 -4.92
CA PRO A 57 -6.76 -16.53 -6.37
C PRO A 57 -6.67 -15.05 -6.74
N ASN A 58 -5.83 -14.74 -7.73
CA ASN A 58 -5.57 -13.37 -8.19
C ASN A 58 -6.83 -12.63 -8.68
N SER A 59 -7.87 -13.38 -9.08
CA SER A 59 -9.17 -12.86 -9.51
C SER A 59 -10.04 -12.31 -8.37
N ARG A 60 -9.67 -12.53 -7.10
CA ARG A 60 -10.41 -12.06 -5.91
C ARG A 60 -9.59 -11.13 -5.04
N LEU A 61 -8.56 -10.50 -5.61
CA LEU A 61 -7.73 -9.53 -4.88
C LEU A 61 -8.53 -8.32 -4.41
N ASP A 62 -9.58 -7.94 -5.16
CA ASP A 62 -10.44 -6.80 -4.82
C ASP A 62 -11.16 -6.98 -3.48
N GLU A 63 -11.46 -8.22 -3.06
CA GLU A 63 -12.06 -8.54 -1.76
C GLU A 63 -11.07 -8.38 -0.59
N LEU A 64 -9.77 -8.42 -0.87
CA LEU A 64 -8.70 -8.32 0.12
C LEU A 64 -8.27 -6.87 0.36
N LEU A 65 -8.65 -5.96 -0.55
CA LEU A 65 -8.32 -4.56 -0.45
C LEU A 65 -9.11 -3.91 0.70
N PRO A 66 -8.51 -2.98 1.44
CA PRO A 66 -9.17 -2.29 2.54
C PRO A 66 -10.11 -1.20 2.01
N LEU A 67 -10.65 -1.36 0.79
CA LEU A 67 -11.61 -0.47 0.16
C LEU A 67 -13.00 -0.93 0.61
N ARG A 68 -13.87 0.00 0.98
CA ARG A 68 -15.31 -0.30 0.97
C ARG A 68 -15.61 -0.76 -0.45
N SER A 69 -16.08 -2.00 -0.60
CA SER A 69 -16.49 -2.55 -1.89
C SER A 69 -17.21 -1.46 -2.67
N ALA A 70 -16.69 -1.09 -3.85
CA ALA A 70 -17.40 -0.27 -4.80
C ALA A 70 -18.58 -1.10 -5.32
N THR A 71 -19.60 -1.26 -4.47
CA THR A 71 -20.93 -1.65 -4.89
C THR A 71 -21.60 -0.38 -5.34
N GLU A 72 -21.39 -0.02 -6.61
CA GLU A 72 -22.36 0.71 -7.42
C GLU A 72 -22.25 0.27 -8.87
#